data_AF-A0A7C0VUC4-F1
#
_entry.id   AF-A0A7C0VUC4-F1
#
_cell.length_a   1.000
_cell.length_b   1.000
_cell.length_c   1.000
_cell.angle_alpha   90.00
_cell.angle_beta   90.00
_cell.angle_gamma   90.00
#
_symmetry.space_group_name_H-M   'P 1'
#
loop_
_entity.id
_entity.type
_entity.pdbx_description
1 polymer ?
#
loop_
_entity_poly.entity_id
_entity_poly.type
_entity_poly.pdbx_seq_one_letter_code
_entity_poly.pdbx_strand_id
1 'polypeptide(L)'
;MIDARRGATPAALLLSFAVLVAVAAGARAEARPTALPSTPQGWLERMSQALRSRSFEGTFVYLHSGQIETMRIVHEAQAGGGERERVLALNGPARQIVRDDQEITCILPDRKLVVVEKRRPHLPFPIIVPIDTARLRPYYVFQMFGHHRVAGRAAQAIAILPRDRYRYGYYLYMDVATGLPLESVVLNEHGRRVEQILFTSLKVVEHIPPRELEPESVAGKGFTFYRQEGGESPGIPGTNHWVLGPVPAGFAQIMYTRRRLPGSRNPVQHLVLSDGLASVSVYIEKPVDGKGLRGVSHMGAVNAYGRMTDGHQITVVGEVPEATVRAVSDALHYDSAGK
;
A
#
# COMPACT_ATOMS: atom_id res chain seq x y z
N MET A 1 -58.22 34.37 -66.95
CA MET A 1 -57.36 33.37 -66.27
C MET A 1 -57.93 33.18 -64.87
N ILE A 2 -59.11 32.56 -64.77
CA ILE A 2 -59.34 31.10 -64.62
C ILE A 2 -58.74 30.65 -63.27
N ASP A 3 -59.55 30.67 -62.20
CA ASP A 3 -60.27 29.49 -61.63
C ASP A 3 -59.36 28.83 -60.57
N ALA A 4 -59.76 28.27 -59.44
CA ALA A 4 -61.00 27.64 -59.03
C ALA A 4 -60.94 27.49 -57.48
N ARG A 5 -62.02 27.78 -56.74
CA ARG A 5 -63.02 26.82 -56.20
C ARG A 5 -62.67 26.23 -54.81
N ARG A 6 -63.54 26.50 -53.81
CA ARG A 6 -64.56 25.58 -53.21
C ARG A 6 -63.93 24.44 -52.40
N GLY A 7 -64.35 24.09 -51.19
CA GLY A 7 -65.51 24.47 -50.37
C GLY A 7 -65.67 23.47 -49.21
N ALA A 8 -66.75 23.65 -48.46
CA ALA A 8 -67.47 22.65 -47.65
C ALA A 8 -66.88 22.17 -46.29
N THR A 9 -67.52 22.63 -45.21
CA THR A 9 -67.88 21.87 -44.00
C THR A 9 -68.80 20.67 -44.37
N PRO A 10 -68.89 19.51 -43.65
CA PRO A 10 -69.29 19.44 -42.23
C PRO A 10 -68.79 18.22 -41.40
N ALA A 11 -69.11 18.25 -40.09
CA ALA A 11 -69.52 17.14 -39.20
C ALA A 11 -68.72 15.81 -39.20
N ALA A 12 -68.20 15.43 -38.03
CA ALA A 12 -68.82 14.40 -37.17
C ALA A 12 -67.93 14.05 -35.96
N LEU A 13 -68.60 13.82 -34.83
CA LEU A 13 -68.07 13.32 -33.57
C LEU A 13 -67.20 12.08 -33.76
N LEU A 14 -66.23 11.89 -32.85
CA LEU A 14 -66.12 10.65 -32.07
C LEU A 14 -65.20 10.86 -30.86
N LEU A 15 -65.77 10.67 -29.67
CA LEU A 15 -65.03 10.46 -28.43
C LEU A 15 -63.97 9.37 -28.64
N SER A 16 -62.75 9.60 -28.18
CA SER A 16 -61.78 8.53 -27.97
C SER A 16 -60.87 8.91 -26.80
N PHE A 17 -61.30 8.45 -25.62
CA PHE A 17 -60.47 7.99 -24.49
C PHE A 17 -58.97 8.36 -24.58
N ALA A 18 -58.60 9.51 -24.02
CA ALA A 18 -57.19 9.76 -23.68
C ALA A 18 -56.86 8.93 -22.43
N VAL A 19 -56.29 7.75 -22.67
CA VAL A 19 -55.62 6.95 -21.64
C VAL A 19 -54.49 7.81 -21.07
N LEU A 20 -54.61 8.14 -19.80
CA LEU A 20 -53.56 8.76 -19.00
C LEU A 20 -52.43 7.75 -18.82
N VAL A 21 -51.50 7.64 -19.77
CA VAL A 21 -50.23 6.95 -19.55
C VAL A 21 -49.38 7.88 -18.70
N ALA A 22 -49.48 7.70 -17.38
CA ALA A 22 -48.48 8.20 -16.46
C ALA A 22 -47.16 7.50 -16.79
N VAL A 23 -46.33 8.13 -17.61
CA VAL A 23 -44.92 7.80 -17.68
C VAL A 23 -44.35 8.20 -16.34
N ALA A 24 -44.24 7.21 -15.45
CA ALA A 24 -43.39 7.32 -14.28
C ALA A 24 -41.98 7.61 -14.79
N ALA A 25 -41.63 8.89 -14.84
CA ALA A 25 -40.26 9.33 -14.96
C ALA A 25 -39.55 8.83 -13.71
N GLY A 26 -39.00 7.62 -13.80
CA GLY A 26 -38.04 7.13 -12.82
C GLY A 26 -36.93 8.15 -12.80
N ALA A 27 -36.90 8.96 -11.74
CA ALA A 27 -35.77 9.82 -11.43
C ALA A 27 -34.57 8.89 -11.25
N ARG A 28 -33.83 8.65 -12.34
CA ARG A 28 -32.44 8.24 -12.22
C ARG A 28 -31.79 9.39 -11.46
N ALA A 29 -31.45 9.13 -10.21
CA ALA A 29 -30.53 9.97 -9.49
C ALA A 29 -29.22 9.95 -10.31
N GLU A 30 -29.07 10.91 -11.21
CA GLU A 30 -27.77 11.22 -11.78
C GLU A 30 -26.89 11.56 -10.59
N ALA A 31 -25.95 10.66 -10.28
CA ALA A 31 -24.93 10.92 -9.29
C ALA A 31 -24.26 12.23 -9.68
N ARG A 32 -24.53 13.31 -8.93
CA ARG A 32 -23.85 14.59 -9.10
C ARG A 32 -22.35 14.28 -9.17
N PRO A 33 -21.63 14.78 -10.18
CA PRO A 33 -20.18 14.64 -10.20
C PRO A 33 -19.66 15.19 -8.88
N THR A 34 -19.11 14.33 -8.03
CA THR A 34 -18.44 14.75 -6.82
C THR A 34 -17.34 15.71 -7.27
N ALA A 35 -17.41 16.96 -6.82
CA ALA A 35 -16.41 17.95 -7.18
C ALA A 35 -15.01 17.39 -6.86
N LEU A 36 -14.08 17.51 -7.81
CA LEU A 36 -12.71 17.05 -7.60
C LEU A 36 -12.11 17.80 -6.40
N PRO A 37 -11.33 17.12 -5.55
CA PRO A 37 -10.69 17.80 -4.42
C PRO A 37 -9.80 18.95 -4.90
N SER A 38 -9.78 20.04 -4.13
CA SER A 38 -8.93 21.20 -4.40
C SER A 38 -7.71 21.27 -3.46
N THR A 39 -7.53 20.26 -2.61
CA THR A 39 -6.46 20.21 -1.61
C THR A 39 -5.69 18.89 -1.71
N PRO A 40 -4.39 18.87 -1.34
CA PRO A 40 -3.64 17.62 -1.25
C PRO A 40 -4.34 16.59 -0.36
N GLN A 41 -4.89 17.02 0.76
CA GLN A 41 -5.54 16.16 1.75
C GLN A 41 -6.76 15.44 1.15
N GLY A 42 -7.67 16.18 0.50
CA GLY A 42 -8.86 15.57 -0.09
C GLY A 42 -8.53 14.59 -1.22
N TRP A 43 -7.43 14.81 -1.93
CA TRP A 43 -6.94 13.87 -2.94
C TRP A 43 -6.30 12.61 -2.33
N LEU A 44 -5.52 12.74 -1.26
CA LEU A 44 -4.98 11.57 -0.53
C LEU A 44 -6.10 10.74 0.12
N GLU A 45 -7.13 11.40 0.66
CA GLU A 45 -8.34 10.75 1.17
C GLU A 45 -9.10 10.01 0.07
N ARG A 46 -9.32 10.69 -1.07
CA ARG A 46 -9.96 10.09 -2.26
C ARG A 46 -9.20 8.87 -2.77
N MET A 47 -7.87 8.93 -2.79
CA MET A 47 -7.02 7.81 -3.18
C MET A 47 -7.17 6.64 -2.21
N SER A 48 -7.11 6.92 -0.90
CA SER A 48 -7.28 5.92 0.14
C SER A 48 -8.67 5.25 0.08
N GLN A 49 -9.72 6.02 -0.22
CA GLN A 49 -11.06 5.47 -0.45
C GLN A 49 -11.12 4.62 -1.72
N ALA A 50 -10.50 5.08 -2.82
CA ALA A 50 -10.50 4.36 -4.09
C ALA A 50 -9.82 2.98 -3.96
N LEU A 51 -8.68 2.91 -3.27
CA LEU A 51 -7.97 1.65 -3.00
C LEU A 51 -8.80 0.66 -2.17
N ARG A 52 -9.65 1.13 -1.24
CA ARG A 52 -10.48 0.26 -0.39
C ARG A 52 -11.81 -0.17 -1.02
N SER A 53 -12.29 0.56 -2.02
CA SER A 53 -13.68 0.43 -2.49
C SER A 53 -13.82 0.02 -3.96
N ARG A 54 -12.71 -0.02 -4.70
CA ARG A 54 -12.73 -0.36 -6.13
C ARG A 54 -11.97 -1.64 -6.38
N SER A 55 -12.60 -2.54 -7.10
CA SER A 55 -11.91 -3.67 -7.72
C SER A 55 -11.25 -3.21 -9.02
N PHE A 56 -10.01 -3.63 -9.24
CA PHE A 56 -9.25 -3.27 -10.44
C PHE A 56 -8.20 -4.31 -10.78
N GLU A 57 -7.80 -4.32 -12.04
CA GLU A 57 -6.65 -5.08 -12.52
C GLU A 57 -5.75 -4.18 -13.36
N GLY A 58 -4.46 -4.50 -13.40
CA GLY A 58 -3.53 -3.72 -14.18
C GLY A 58 -2.15 -4.33 -14.26
N THR A 59 -1.32 -3.72 -15.11
CA THR A 59 0.10 -3.99 -15.20
C THR A 59 0.87 -2.75 -14.79
N PHE A 60 1.87 -2.92 -13.94
CA PHE A 60 2.78 -1.86 -13.54
C PHE A 60 4.23 -2.31 -13.68
N VAL A 61 5.11 -1.32 -13.79
CA VAL A 61 6.55 -1.50 -13.74
C VAL A 61 7.04 -0.99 -12.40
N TYR A 62 7.88 -1.78 -11.76
CA TYR A 62 8.56 -1.48 -10.52
C TYR A 62 10.05 -1.28 -10.80
N LEU A 63 10.54 -0.08 -10.53
CA LEU A 63 11.94 0.30 -10.72
C LEU A 63 12.58 0.52 -9.36
N HIS A 64 13.65 -0.22 -9.07
CA HIS A 64 14.43 -0.08 -7.85
C HIS A 64 15.87 -0.51 -8.11
N SER A 65 16.87 0.16 -7.53
CA SER A 65 18.28 -0.24 -7.66
C SER A 65 18.78 -0.48 -9.11
N GLY A 66 18.21 0.22 -10.10
CA GLY A 66 18.49 -0.01 -11.52
C GLY A 66 17.90 -1.29 -12.12
N GLN A 67 17.13 -2.05 -11.35
CA GLN A 67 16.33 -3.20 -11.79
C GLN A 67 14.95 -2.74 -12.25
N ILE A 68 14.38 -3.49 -13.20
CA ILE A 68 13.04 -3.28 -13.73
C ILE A 68 12.27 -4.59 -13.63
N GLU A 69 11.18 -4.56 -12.88
CA GLU A 69 10.26 -5.68 -12.73
C GLU A 69 8.88 -5.29 -13.25
N THR A 70 8.30 -6.11 -14.12
CA THR A 70 6.95 -5.93 -14.63
C THR A 70 6.02 -6.84 -13.84
N MET A 71 4.95 -6.28 -13.30
CA MET A 71 4.04 -6.97 -12.39
C MET A 71 2.59 -6.82 -12.86
N ARG A 72 1.77 -7.86 -12.71
CA ARG A 72 0.31 -7.79 -12.82
C ARG A 72 -0.29 -7.75 -11.42
N ILE A 73 -1.22 -6.85 -11.19
CA ILE A 73 -2.04 -6.80 -9.97
C ILE A 73 -3.50 -7.09 -10.32
N VAL A 74 -4.14 -7.88 -9.46
CA VAL A 74 -5.59 -8.06 -9.39
C VAL A 74 -5.99 -7.73 -7.96
N HIS A 75 -6.86 -6.73 -7.79
CA HIS A 75 -7.35 -6.27 -6.51
C HIS A 75 -8.88 -6.34 -6.48
N GLU A 76 -9.43 -6.97 -5.45
CA GLU A 76 -10.87 -7.08 -5.18
C GLU A 76 -11.20 -6.37 -3.87
N ALA A 77 -12.07 -5.37 -3.95
CA ALA A 77 -12.71 -4.75 -2.80
C ALA A 77 -14.01 -5.50 -2.49
N GLN A 78 -14.17 -5.98 -1.26
CA GLN A 78 -15.31 -6.78 -0.84
C GLN A 78 -16.40 -5.92 -0.18
N ALA A 79 -17.66 -6.32 -0.33
CA ALA A 79 -18.81 -5.57 0.20
C ALA A 79 -18.77 -5.38 1.74
N GLY A 80 -18.05 -6.24 2.47
CA GLY A 80 -17.86 -6.15 3.92
C GLY A 80 -16.67 -5.29 4.38
N GLY A 81 -15.98 -4.61 3.45
CA GLY A 81 -14.78 -3.82 3.74
C GLY A 81 -13.47 -4.63 3.76
N GLY A 82 -13.53 -5.90 3.39
CA GLY A 82 -12.37 -6.77 3.17
C GLY A 82 -11.70 -6.53 1.83
N GLU A 83 -10.46 -7.00 1.69
CA GLU A 83 -9.70 -6.88 0.45
C GLU A 83 -9.00 -8.20 0.10
N ARG A 84 -9.00 -8.55 -1.19
CA ARG A 84 -8.16 -9.62 -1.73
C ARG A 84 -7.29 -9.12 -2.85
N GLU A 85 -6.06 -9.59 -2.89
CA GLU A 85 -5.08 -9.10 -3.84
C GLU A 85 -4.15 -10.19 -4.31
N ARG A 86 -3.78 -10.13 -5.59
CA ARG A 86 -2.78 -10.98 -6.19
C ARG A 86 -1.83 -10.15 -7.04
N VAL A 87 -0.55 -10.21 -6.70
CA VAL A 87 0.54 -9.61 -7.48
C VAL A 87 1.40 -10.72 -8.07
N LEU A 88 1.67 -10.65 -9.37
CA LEU A 88 2.44 -11.65 -10.11
C LEU A 88 3.53 -10.99 -10.94
N ALA A 89 4.77 -11.45 -10.80
CA ALA A 89 5.87 -11.07 -11.66
C ALA A 89 5.67 -11.63 -13.09
N LEU A 90 5.77 -10.75 -14.09
CA LEU A 90 5.61 -11.07 -15.50
C LEU A 90 6.95 -11.28 -16.22
N ASN A 91 8.07 -10.97 -15.57
CA ASN A 91 9.42 -11.23 -16.04
C ASN A 91 10.28 -11.84 -14.92
N GLY A 92 11.28 -12.63 -15.31
CA GLY A 92 12.11 -13.37 -14.37
C GLY A 92 11.36 -14.54 -13.72
N PRO A 93 11.74 -14.97 -12.50
CA PRO A 93 10.98 -15.97 -11.76
C PRO A 93 9.55 -15.50 -11.50
N ALA A 94 8.57 -16.39 -11.71
CA ALA A 94 7.14 -16.13 -11.51
C ALA A 94 6.76 -15.98 -10.03
N ARG A 95 7.37 -15.00 -9.35
CA ARG A 95 7.10 -14.68 -7.95
C ARG A 95 5.67 -14.17 -7.84
N GLN A 96 4.99 -14.64 -6.80
CA GLN A 96 3.60 -14.31 -6.58
C GLN A 96 3.38 -13.91 -5.12
N ILE A 97 2.59 -12.88 -4.92
CA ILE A 97 2.09 -12.46 -3.61
C ILE A 97 0.58 -12.56 -3.66
N VAL A 98 -0.02 -13.30 -2.74
CA VAL A 98 -1.46 -13.39 -2.55
C VAL A 98 -1.79 -12.91 -1.15
N ARG A 99 -2.78 -12.01 -1.04
CA ARG A 99 -3.18 -11.39 0.22
C ARG A 99 -4.68 -11.44 0.38
N ASP A 100 -5.11 -11.68 1.61
CA ASP A 100 -6.48 -11.44 2.07
C ASP A 100 -6.48 -10.69 3.41
N ASP A 101 -7.58 -10.75 4.16
CA ASP A 101 -7.71 -10.09 5.46
C ASP A 101 -6.96 -10.78 6.60
N GLN A 102 -6.49 -12.02 6.39
CA GLN A 102 -5.88 -12.85 7.42
C GLN A 102 -4.40 -13.12 7.18
N GLU A 103 -4.00 -13.41 5.95
CA GLU A 103 -2.64 -13.83 5.63
C GLU A 103 -2.08 -13.20 4.35
N ILE A 104 -0.76 -13.16 4.28
CA ILE A 104 0.03 -12.82 3.10
C ILE A 104 0.83 -14.08 2.75
N THR A 105 0.64 -14.57 1.53
CA THR A 105 1.35 -15.72 0.98
C THR A 105 2.28 -15.28 -0.14
N CYS A 106 3.59 -15.43 0.08
CA CYS A 106 4.63 -15.17 -0.90
C CYS A 106 5.15 -16.50 -1.47
N ILE A 107 5.03 -16.67 -2.79
CA ILE A 107 5.51 -17.84 -3.53
C ILE A 107 6.74 -17.42 -4.32
N LEU A 108 7.86 -18.10 -4.07
CA LEU A 108 9.18 -17.83 -4.66
C LEU A 108 9.66 -19.08 -5.41
N PRO A 109 9.32 -19.24 -6.70
CA PRO A 109 9.62 -20.46 -7.45
C PRO A 109 11.12 -20.74 -7.62
N ASP A 110 11.93 -19.69 -7.78
CA ASP A 110 13.40 -19.76 -7.88
C ASP A 110 14.05 -20.37 -6.63
N ARG A 111 13.40 -20.25 -5.47
CA ARG A 111 13.86 -20.82 -4.19
C ARG A 111 13.07 -22.04 -3.74
N LYS A 112 12.06 -22.45 -4.52
CA LYS A 112 11.05 -23.47 -4.13
C LYS A 112 10.52 -23.20 -2.72
N LEU A 113 10.15 -21.95 -2.45
CA LEU A 113 9.81 -21.47 -1.11
C LEU A 113 8.41 -20.84 -1.11
N VAL A 114 7.59 -21.20 -0.13
CA VAL A 114 6.33 -20.53 0.18
C VAL A 114 6.43 -19.98 1.59
N VAL A 115 6.21 -18.68 1.74
CA VAL A 115 6.17 -18.00 3.04
C VAL A 115 4.75 -17.51 3.28
N VAL A 116 4.14 -17.92 4.40
CA VAL A 116 2.81 -17.48 4.81
C VAL A 116 2.94 -16.73 6.13
N GLU A 117 2.63 -15.43 6.10
CA GLU A 117 2.66 -14.55 7.27
C GLU A 117 1.25 -14.10 7.62
N LYS A 118 0.98 -13.86 8.91
CA LYS A 118 -0.28 -13.24 9.30
C LYS A 118 -0.28 -11.77 8.87
N ARG A 119 -1.38 -11.30 8.30
CA ARG A 119 -1.55 -9.89 7.97
C ARG A 119 -1.50 -9.08 9.25
N ARG A 120 -0.53 -8.16 9.32
CA ARG A 120 -0.40 -7.24 10.45
C ARG A 120 -1.18 -5.96 10.13
N PRO A 121 -2.10 -5.50 11.00
CA PRO A 121 -2.92 -4.31 10.75
C PRO A 121 -2.12 -3.03 10.47
N HIS A 122 -0.83 -3.01 10.81
CA HIS A 122 0.02 -1.81 10.84
C HIS A 122 1.08 -1.74 9.73
N LEU A 123 1.17 -2.73 8.84
CA LEU A 123 2.17 -2.76 7.77
C LEU A 123 1.47 -2.83 6.41
N PRO A 124 1.43 -1.72 5.63
CA PRO A 124 0.88 -1.73 4.28
C PRO A 124 1.84 -2.45 3.33
N PHE A 125 1.30 -3.23 2.39
CA PHE A 125 1.99 -3.68 1.20
C PHE A 125 1.01 -3.67 0.02
N PRO A 126 1.33 -3.05 -1.13
CA PRO A 126 2.21 -1.89 -1.31
C PRO A 126 1.38 -0.59 -1.43
N ILE A 127 1.82 0.46 -0.72
CA ILE A 127 1.44 1.87 -0.90
C ILE A 127 -0.07 2.15 -0.67
N ILE A 128 -0.59 2.28 0.55
CA ILE A 128 -0.74 3.56 1.25
C ILE A 128 -1.70 3.28 2.42
N VAL A 129 -1.22 3.46 3.66
CA VAL A 129 -2.12 3.59 4.84
C VAL A 129 -2.92 4.87 4.66
N PRO A 130 -4.19 4.97 5.12
CA PRO A 130 -4.85 6.26 5.24
C PRO A 130 -3.91 7.28 5.89
N ILE A 131 -3.49 8.27 5.10
CA ILE A 131 -2.49 9.26 5.49
C ILE A 131 -3.20 10.31 6.35
N ASP A 132 -2.95 10.29 7.66
CA ASP A 132 -3.38 11.37 8.56
C ASP A 132 -2.49 12.60 8.32
N THR A 133 -2.88 13.39 7.32
CA THR A 133 -2.15 14.59 6.94
C THR A 133 -2.06 15.61 8.07
N ALA A 134 -3.04 15.67 8.98
CA ALA A 134 -3.03 16.61 10.09
C ALA A 134 -1.91 16.26 11.09
N ARG A 135 -1.79 14.98 11.44
CA ARG A 135 -0.70 14.47 12.29
C ARG A 135 0.69 14.61 11.64
N LEU A 136 0.76 14.53 10.31
CA LEU A 136 2.03 14.57 9.56
C LEU A 136 2.53 15.97 9.21
N ARG A 137 1.69 17.02 9.29
CA ARG A 137 2.06 18.42 8.99
C ARG A 137 3.35 18.93 9.65
N PRO A 138 3.68 18.57 10.92
CA PRO A 138 4.93 18.99 11.54
C PRO A 138 6.18 18.40 10.88
N TYR A 139 6.06 17.27 10.17
CA TYR A 139 7.18 16.51 9.60
C TYR A 139 7.22 16.52 8.07
N TYR A 140 6.08 16.80 7.43
CA TYR A 140 5.94 16.81 5.97
C TYR A 140 5.24 18.07 5.47
N VAL A 141 5.56 18.43 4.22
CA VAL A 141 4.87 19.43 3.41
C VAL A 141 4.10 18.70 2.32
N PHE A 142 2.80 19.01 2.21
CA PHE A 142 1.92 18.44 1.18
C PHE A 142 1.63 19.52 0.13
N GLN A 143 1.89 19.23 -1.14
CA GLN A 143 1.70 20.17 -2.24
C GLN A 143 1.03 19.49 -3.42
N MET A 144 0.07 20.16 -4.06
CA MET A 144 -0.38 19.76 -5.39
C MET A 144 0.58 20.36 -6.42
N PHE A 145 1.01 19.59 -7.40
CA PHE A 145 1.85 20.13 -8.47
C PHE A 145 1.40 19.61 -9.83
N GLY A 146 0.58 20.41 -10.51
CA GLY A 146 0.23 20.18 -11.91
C GLY A 146 -0.71 19.00 -12.19
N HIS A 147 -1.10 18.92 -13.46
CA HIS A 147 -1.86 17.82 -14.04
C HIS A 147 -0.96 17.05 -14.99
N HIS A 148 -1.05 15.74 -14.94
CA HIS A 148 -0.18 14.83 -15.69
C HIS A 148 -1.00 13.84 -16.51
N ARG A 149 -0.30 13.08 -17.34
CA ARG A 149 -0.86 11.93 -18.04
C ARG A 149 -0.02 10.69 -17.74
N VAL A 150 -0.63 9.67 -17.16
CA VAL A 150 0.00 8.40 -16.80
C VAL A 150 -0.84 7.27 -17.38
N ALA A 151 -0.21 6.31 -18.08
CA ALA A 151 -0.93 5.23 -18.78
C ALA A 151 -2.07 5.70 -19.71
N GLY A 152 -1.93 6.89 -20.32
CA GLY A 152 -2.98 7.49 -21.16
C GLY A 152 -4.15 8.13 -20.38
N ARG A 153 -4.07 8.19 -19.05
CA ARG A 153 -5.12 8.71 -18.17
C ARG A 153 -4.73 10.05 -17.56
N ALA A 154 -5.69 10.94 -17.34
CA ALA A 154 -5.46 12.21 -16.66
C ALA A 154 -5.17 11.97 -15.17
N ALA A 155 -4.12 12.59 -14.64
CA ALA A 155 -3.67 12.40 -13.27
C ALA A 155 -3.48 13.73 -12.54
N GLN A 156 -3.90 13.80 -11.27
CA GLN A 156 -3.50 14.84 -10.34
C GLN A 156 -2.24 14.40 -9.62
N ALA A 157 -1.20 15.25 -9.59
CA ALA A 157 0.03 14.95 -8.85
C ALA A 157 0.10 15.67 -7.49
N ILE A 158 0.62 14.96 -6.50
CA ILE A 158 0.87 15.44 -5.14
C ILE A 158 2.29 15.11 -4.72
N ALA A 159 2.96 16.09 -4.12
CA ALA A 159 4.23 15.92 -3.44
C ALA A 159 4.02 15.83 -1.93
N ILE A 160 4.68 14.85 -1.32
CA ILE A 160 4.83 14.72 0.13
C ILE A 160 6.32 14.87 0.43
N LEU A 161 6.73 16.04 0.92
CA LEU A 161 8.14 16.38 1.08
C LEU A 161 8.51 16.41 2.57
N PRO A 162 9.55 15.69 3.01
CA PRO A 162 9.95 15.70 4.40
C PRO A 162 10.59 17.05 4.77
N ARG A 163 10.43 17.44 6.03
CA ARG A 163 11.05 18.65 6.62
C ARG A 163 12.43 18.39 7.21
N ASP A 164 12.86 17.13 7.23
CA ASP A 164 14.14 16.67 7.76
C ASP A 164 14.74 15.57 6.87
N ARG A 165 15.92 15.08 7.26
CA ARG A 165 16.68 14.05 6.53
C ARG A 165 16.33 12.61 6.92
N TYR A 166 15.36 12.40 7.81
CA TYR A 166 15.06 11.07 8.37
C TYR A 166 13.97 10.33 7.60
N ARG A 167 13.54 10.88 6.47
CA ARG A 167 12.35 10.47 5.76
C ARG A 167 12.56 10.59 4.26
N TYR A 168 11.85 9.76 3.52
CA TYR A 168 11.75 9.92 2.09
C TYR A 168 10.67 10.93 1.70
N GLY A 169 10.85 11.52 0.53
CA GLY A 169 9.80 12.26 -0.17
C GLY A 169 9.05 11.36 -1.13
N TYR A 170 7.84 11.77 -1.49
CA TYR A 170 6.99 11.03 -2.42
C TYR A 170 6.41 11.96 -3.48
N TYR A 171 6.36 11.49 -4.72
CA TYR A 171 5.44 11.99 -5.73
C TYR A 171 4.38 10.94 -6.03
N LEU A 172 3.12 11.31 -5.88
CA LEU A 172 1.97 10.45 -6.12
C LEU A 172 1.13 11.05 -7.25
N TYR A 173 0.76 10.24 -8.23
CA TYR A 173 -0.06 10.63 -9.36
C TYR A 173 -1.34 9.81 -9.33
N MET A 174 -2.47 10.45 -9.00
CA MET A 174 -3.75 9.75 -8.89
C MET A 174 -4.64 10.02 -10.10
N ASP A 175 -5.30 8.98 -10.58
CA ASP A 175 -6.26 9.05 -11.67
C ASP A 175 -7.42 10.00 -11.33
N VAL A 176 -7.64 11.00 -12.19
CA VAL A 176 -8.69 11.99 -11.98
C VAL A 176 -10.07 11.33 -11.96
N ALA A 177 -10.31 10.33 -12.82
CA ALA A 177 -11.60 9.67 -12.92
C ALA A 177 -11.91 8.76 -11.71
N THR A 178 -10.94 7.96 -11.25
CA THR A 178 -11.20 6.88 -10.27
C THR A 178 -10.63 7.16 -8.88
N GLY A 179 -9.57 7.97 -8.78
CA GLY A 179 -8.80 8.21 -7.56
C GLY A 179 -7.66 7.23 -7.33
N LEU A 180 -7.55 6.17 -8.12
CA LEU A 180 -6.50 5.16 -7.96
C LEU A 180 -5.11 5.74 -8.28
N PRO A 181 -4.06 5.33 -7.55
CA PRO A 181 -2.69 5.73 -7.87
C PRO A 181 -2.27 5.10 -9.20
N LEU A 182 -1.78 5.92 -10.12
CA LEU A 182 -1.24 5.51 -11.41
C LEU A 182 0.29 5.48 -11.41
N GLU A 183 0.92 6.33 -10.59
CA GLU A 183 2.36 6.35 -10.41
C GLU A 183 2.70 6.79 -8.97
N SER A 184 3.72 6.17 -8.41
CA SER A 184 4.34 6.54 -7.13
C SER A 184 5.85 6.59 -7.31
N VAL A 185 6.48 7.64 -6.80
CA VAL A 185 7.93 7.83 -6.86
C VAL A 185 8.43 8.13 -5.46
N VAL A 186 9.42 7.36 -4.98
CA VAL A 186 10.11 7.59 -3.71
C VAL A 186 11.39 8.37 -3.98
N LEU A 187 11.59 9.42 -3.19
CA LEU A 187 12.70 10.38 -3.30
C LEU A 187 13.57 10.30 -2.07
N ASN A 188 14.88 10.22 -2.27
CA ASN A 188 15.85 10.35 -1.19
C ASN A 188 16.01 11.80 -0.72
N GLU A 189 16.86 12.01 0.28
CA GLU A 189 17.19 13.31 0.88
C GLU A 189 17.82 14.32 -0.10
N HIS A 190 18.29 13.84 -1.25
CA HIS A 190 18.83 14.66 -2.34
C HIS A 190 17.82 14.89 -3.47
N GLY A 191 16.56 14.49 -3.29
CA GLY A 191 15.51 14.58 -4.31
C GLY A 191 15.68 13.61 -5.47
N ARG A 192 16.57 12.60 -5.35
CA ARG A 192 16.77 11.57 -6.37
C ARG A 192 15.76 10.45 -6.18
N ARG A 193 15.26 9.92 -7.30
CA ARG A 193 14.37 8.75 -7.30
C ARG A 193 15.14 7.52 -6.85
N VAL A 194 14.67 6.86 -5.80
CA VAL A 194 15.21 5.57 -5.33
C VAL A 194 14.30 4.41 -5.67
N GLU A 195 13.02 4.69 -5.86
CA GLU A 195 12.00 3.71 -6.21
C GLU A 195 10.89 4.35 -7.04
N GLN A 196 10.31 3.59 -7.96
CA GLN A 196 9.17 4.04 -8.75
C GLN A 196 8.24 2.86 -9.09
N ILE A 197 6.94 3.07 -8.87
CA ILE A 197 5.87 2.22 -9.37
C ILE A 197 5.10 3.02 -10.42
N LEU A 198 4.97 2.47 -11.61
CA LEU A 198 4.32 3.10 -12.75
C LEU A 198 3.36 2.13 -13.43
N PHE A 199 2.07 2.39 -13.38
CA PHE A 199 1.11 1.62 -14.16
C PHE A 199 1.31 1.88 -15.66
N THR A 200 1.30 0.80 -16.44
CA THR A 200 1.24 0.84 -17.91
C THR A 200 -0.17 0.58 -18.41
N SER A 201 -0.99 -0.12 -17.62
CA SER A 201 -2.42 -0.31 -17.84
C SER A 201 -3.15 -0.43 -16.51
N LEU A 202 -4.34 0.18 -16.40
CA LEU A 202 -5.21 0.05 -15.23
C LEU A 202 -6.67 0.04 -15.68
N LYS A 203 -7.42 -0.94 -15.18
CA LYS A 203 -8.84 -1.14 -15.49
C LYS A 203 -9.61 -1.38 -14.19
N VAL A 204 -10.56 -0.49 -13.90
CA VAL A 204 -11.55 -0.71 -12.84
C VAL A 204 -12.62 -1.66 -13.37
N VAL A 205 -13.01 -2.63 -12.55
CA VAL A 205 -13.95 -3.69 -12.90
C VAL A 205 -14.98 -3.87 -11.79
N GLU A 206 -16.18 -4.31 -12.14
CA GLU A 206 -17.24 -4.54 -11.15
C GLU A 206 -17.09 -5.88 -10.43
N HIS A 207 -16.54 -6.88 -11.12
CA HIS A 207 -16.38 -8.23 -10.59
C HIS A 207 -15.01 -8.82 -10.98
N ILE A 208 -14.35 -9.46 -10.01
CA ILE A 208 -13.13 -10.23 -10.19
C ILE A 208 -13.50 -11.72 -10.12
N PRO A 209 -13.26 -12.52 -11.17
CA PRO A 209 -13.46 -13.96 -11.11
C PRO A 209 -12.55 -14.57 -10.02
N PRO A 210 -13.04 -15.48 -9.15
CA PRO A 210 -12.26 -16.04 -8.04
C PRO A 210 -10.89 -16.62 -8.45
N ARG A 211 -10.82 -17.27 -9.61
CA ARG A 211 -9.58 -17.82 -10.20
C ARG A 211 -8.47 -16.79 -10.40
N GLU A 212 -8.81 -15.51 -10.60
CA GLU A 212 -7.82 -14.44 -10.78
C GLU A 212 -7.14 -14.05 -9.46
N LEU A 213 -7.65 -14.53 -8.32
CA LEU A 213 -7.11 -14.29 -6.99
C LEU A 213 -6.50 -15.56 -6.37
N GLU A 214 -6.55 -16.69 -7.08
CA GLU A 214 -5.97 -17.95 -6.60
C GLU A 214 -4.45 -17.98 -6.81
N PRO A 215 -3.66 -18.46 -5.84
CA PRO A 215 -2.25 -18.74 -6.03
C PRO A 215 -2.05 -19.83 -7.08
N GLU A 216 -0.93 -19.80 -7.81
CA GLU A 216 -0.56 -20.94 -8.64
C GLU A 216 -0.36 -22.18 -7.76
N SER A 217 -0.81 -23.34 -8.26
CA SER A 217 -0.65 -24.60 -7.52
C SER A 217 0.82 -24.95 -7.36
N VAL A 218 1.23 -25.04 -6.09
CA VAL A 218 2.57 -25.47 -5.64
C VAL A 218 2.60 -26.93 -5.17
N ALA A 219 1.45 -27.62 -5.17
CA ALA A 219 1.33 -29.01 -4.72
C ALA A 219 2.16 -29.96 -5.60
N GLY A 220 2.89 -30.87 -4.96
CA GLY A 220 3.74 -31.85 -5.66
C GLY A 220 5.00 -31.28 -6.34
N LYS A 221 5.27 -29.97 -6.22
CA LYS A 221 6.41 -29.31 -6.88
C LYS A 221 7.66 -29.16 -6.00
N GLY A 222 7.67 -29.79 -4.82
CA GLY A 222 8.81 -29.80 -3.89
C GLY A 222 9.08 -28.45 -3.22
N PHE A 223 8.04 -27.66 -2.97
CA PHE A 223 8.16 -26.40 -2.24
C PHE A 223 8.30 -26.64 -0.73
N THR A 224 9.17 -25.87 -0.08
CA THR A 224 9.23 -25.76 1.37
C THR A 224 8.26 -24.67 1.84
N PHE A 225 7.42 -24.99 2.82
CA PHE A 225 6.46 -24.06 3.41
C PHE A 225 6.98 -23.54 4.76
N TYR A 226 7.04 -22.22 4.88
CA TYR A 226 7.22 -21.53 6.15
C TYR A 226 5.94 -20.78 6.46
N ARG A 227 5.16 -21.32 7.39
CA ARG A 227 3.97 -20.65 7.92
C ARG A 227 4.34 -20.03 9.26
N GLN A 228 3.95 -18.79 9.48
CA GLN A 228 4.03 -18.17 10.79
C GLN A 228 3.07 -18.90 11.76
N GLU A 229 3.58 -19.88 12.50
CA GLU A 229 2.85 -20.55 13.57
C GLU A 229 2.80 -19.70 14.85
N GLY A 230 1.72 -19.86 15.62
CA GLY A 230 1.37 -19.01 16.75
C GLY A 230 2.37 -19.02 17.92
N GLY A 231 2.45 -17.88 18.60
CA GLY A 231 3.30 -17.63 19.76
C GLY A 231 3.75 -16.17 19.87
N GLU A 232 2.90 -15.21 19.48
CA GLU A 232 3.12 -13.79 19.76
C GLU A 232 2.49 -13.48 21.11
N SER A 233 3.31 -13.39 22.14
CA SER A 233 2.88 -12.70 23.35
C SER A 233 3.00 -11.21 23.09
N PRO A 234 1.93 -10.40 23.28
CA PRO A 234 2.09 -8.97 23.47
C PRO A 234 3.05 -8.81 24.64
N GLY A 235 4.28 -8.41 24.35
CA GLY A 235 5.20 -8.10 25.44
C GLY A 235 4.82 -6.76 26.03
N ILE A 236 4.96 -6.63 27.33
CA ILE A 236 4.75 -5.37 28.02
C ILE A 236 5.96 -4.47 27.69
N PRO A 237 5.76 -3.26 27.12
CA PRO A 237 6.83 -2.28 27.00
C PRO A 237 7.44 -2.02 28.39
N GLY A 238 8.75 -2.21 28.54
CA GLY A 238 9.46 -2.00 29.82
C GLY A 238 9.81 -3.26 30.62
N THR A 239 9.34 -4.46 30.26
CA THR A 239 9.79 -5.71 30.95
C THR A 239 11.04 -6.34 30.32
N ASN A 240 11.71 -5.61 29.41
CA ASN A 240 12.92 -6.05 28.77
C ASN A 240 14.01 -5.06 29.12
N HIS A 241 15.23 -5.55 29.34
CA HIS A 241 16.46 -4.79 29.47
C HIS A 241 16.77 -3.87 28.27
N TRP A 242 15.84 -3.61 27.35
CA TRP A 242 16.04 -2.74 26.20
C TRP A 242 15.22 -1.47 26.36
N VAL A 243 15.93 -0.35 26.50
CA VAL A 243 15.33 0.97 26.61
C VAL A 243 15.50 1.70 25.29
N LEU A 244 14.38 2.20 24.76
CA LEU A 244 14.37 3.05 23.57
C LEU A 244 14.47 4.51 24.01
N GLY A 245 15.60 5.15 23.70
CA GLY A 245 15.82 6.58 23.86
C GLY A 245 15.10 7.42 22.79
N PRO A 246 15.46 8.70 22.68
CA PRO A 246 14.88 9.60 21.69
C PRO A 246 15.11 9.11 20.26
N VAL A 247 14.04 8.95 19.49
CA VAL A 247 14.04 8.62 18.06
C VAL A 247 13.72 9.88 17.22
N PRO A 248 13.92 9.87 15.89
CA PRO A 248 13.54 11.00 15.05
C PRO A 248 12.12 11.47 15.31
N ALA A 249 11.93 12.79 15.45
CA ALA A 249 10.67 13.39 15.86
C ALA A 249 9.50 12.86 15.01
N GLY A 250 8.40 12.47 15.64
CA GLY A 250 7.22 11.90 14.98
C GLY A 250 7.15 10.38 14.98
N PHE A 251 8.29 9.68 15.01
CA PHE A 251 8.29 8.23 15.17
C PHE A 251 7.86 7.83 16.58
N ALA A 252 6.94 6.87 16.67
CA ALA A 252 6.51 6.27 17.91
C ALA A 252 6.51 4.74 17.78
N GLN A 253 6.73 4.03 18.88
CA GLN A 253 6.56 2.59 18.93
C GLN A 253 5.07 2.24 18.81
N ILE A 254 4.72 1.53 17.75
CA ILE A 254 3.35 1.09 17.49
C ILE A 254 3.16 -0.42 17.70
N MET A 255 4.26 -1.17 17.82
CA MET A 255 4.21 -2.61 18.04
C MET A 255 5.43 -3.07 18.83
N TYR A 256 5.21 -4.01 19.74
CA TYR A 256 6.25 -4.83 20.35
C TYR A 256 5.77 -6.28 20.38
N THR A 257 6.61 -7.19 19.92
CA THR A 257 6.37 -8.64 19.98
C THR A 257 7.63 -9.36 20.38
N ARG A 258 7.47 -10.49 21.08
CA ARG A 258 8.56 -11.42 21.36
C ARG A 258 8.14 -12.80 20.85
N ARG A 259 8.93 -13.38 19.96
CA ARG A 259 8.62 -14.67 19.33
C ARG A 259 9.85 -15.54 19.20
N ARG A 260 9.68 -16.87 19.27
CA ARG A 260 10.74 -17.81 18.91
C ARG A 260 10.59 -18.15 17.43
N LEU A 261 11.62 -17.85 16.62
CA LEU A 261 11.59 -18.22 15.20
C LEU A 261 11.83 -19.73 15.05
N PRO A 262 11.23 -20.39 14.04
CA PRO A 262 11.54 -21.78 13.71
C PRO A 262 13.05 -21.97 13.52
N GLY A 263 13.64 -22.92 14.24
CA GLY A 263 15.09 -23.19 14.21
C GLY A 263 15.95 -22.27 15.09
N SER A 264 15.41 -21.21 15.70
CA SER A 264 16.14 -20.39 16.66
C SER A 264 15.96 -20.89 18.10
N ARG A 265 17.09 -21.05 18.82
CA ARG A 265 17.07 -21.39 20.26
C ARG A 265 16.59 -20.21 21.12
N ASN A 266 16.86 -18.99 20.65
CA ASN A 266 16.61 -17.76 21.40
C ASN A 266 15.35 -17.03 20.86
N PRO A 267 14.53 -16.44 21.73
CA PRO A 267 13.44 -15.58 21.27
C PRO A 267 14.01 -14.31 20.61
N VAL A 268 13.38 -13.90 19.52
CA VAL A 268 13.60 -12.64 18.81
C VAL A 268 12.58 -11.62 19.32
N GLN A 269 13.06 -10.46 19.72
CA GLN A 269 12.21 -9.31 19.99
C GLN A 269 12.05 -8.51 18.70
N HIS A 270 10.85 -8.06 18.40
CA HIS A 270 10.53 -7.24 17.23
C HIS A 270 9.73 -6.03 17.65
N LEU A 271 10.30 -4.84 17.44
CA LEU A 271 9.65 -3.55 17.62
C LEU A 271 9.34 -2.94 16.25
N VAL A 272 8.22 -2.24 16.14
CA VAL A 272 7.93 -1.39 14.97
C VAL A 272 7.73 0.03 15.43
N LEU A 273 8.51 0.93 14.84
CA LEU A 273 8.35 2.36 14.97
C LEU A 273 7.70 2.93 13.71
N SER A 274 6.81 3.89 13.85
CA SER A 274 6.23 4.60 12.69
C SER A 274 5.92 6.05 13.03
N ASP A 275 6.04 6.92 12.04
CA ASP A 275 5.56 8.30 12.11
C ASP A 275 4.15 8.50 11.53
N GLY A 276 3.53 7.43 11.02
CA GLY A 276 2.24 7.44 10.33
C GLY A 276 2.34 7.38 8.81
N LEU A 277 3.54 7.55 8.23
CA LEU A 277 3.81 7.34 6.81
C LEU A 277 4.93 6.31 6.59
N ALA A 278 6.08 6.54 7.22
CA ALA A 278 7.21 5.64 7.21
C ALA A 278 7.19 4.70 8.42
N SER A 279 7.84 3.54 8.29
CA SER A 279 8.00 2.60 9.40
C SER A 279 9.37 1.94 9.40
N VAL A 280 9.81 1.56 10.60
CA VAL A 280 11.09 0.90 10.85
C VAL A 280 10.86 -0.28 11.77
N SER A 281 11.34 -1.44 11.36
CA SER A 281 11.37 -2.66 12.15
C SER A 281 12.72 -2.82 12.85
N VAL A 282 12.69 -3.12 14.14
CA VAL A 282 13.88 -3.39 14.95
C VAL A 282 13.81 -4.82 15.46
N TYR A 283 14.80 -5.62 15.09
CA TYR A 283 14.96 -7.00 15.55
C TYR A 283 16.10 -7.07 16.55
N ILE A 284 15.86 -7.77 17.66
CA ILE A 284 16.86 -7.99 18.70
C ILE A 284 16.92 -9.47 19.01
N GLU A 285 18.09 -10.08 18.85
CA GLU A 285 18.29 -11.50 19.09
C GLU A 285 19.69 -11.81 19.64
N LYS A 286 19.82 -12.94 20.35
CA LYS A 286 21.13 -13.49 20.71
C LYS A 286 21.61 -14.37 19.54
N PRO A 287 22.68 -13.98 18.82
CA PRO A 287 23.15 -14.74 17.67
C PRO A 287 23.68 -16.11 18.11
N VAL A 288 23.45 -17.14 17.30
CA VAL A 288 23.89 -18.52 17.61
C VAL A 288 25.38 -18.72 17.33
N ASP A 289 25.91 -18.08 16.28
CA ASP A 289 27.30 -18.27 15.81
C ASP A 289 28.12 -16.97 15.76
N GLY A 290 27.67 -15.90 16.43
CA GLY A 290 28.31 -14.58 16.37
C GLY A 290 28.27 -13.89 14.99
N LYS A 291 27.63 -14.51 14.00
CA LYS A 291 27.33 -13.97 12.67
C LYS A 291 26.08 -13.08 12.75
N GLY A 292 26.16 -11.92 12.12
CA GLY A 292 25.07 -10.96 12.06
C GLY A 292 25.47 -9.77 11.19
N LEU A 293 24.49 -8.99 10.74
CA LEU A 293 24.74 -7.79 9.95
C LEU A 293 25.56 -6.80 10.79
N ARG A 294 26.65 -6.29 10.23
CA ARG A 294 27.45 -5.22 10.84
C ARG A 294 27.57 -4.07 9.86
N GLY A 295 27.20 -2.87 10.29
CA GLY A 295 27.16 -1.72 9.41
C GLY A 295 25.88 -1.69 8.58
N VAL A 296 25.95 -1.01 7.44
CA VAL A 296 24.78 -0.72 6.59
C VAL A 296 24.70 -1.68 5.42
N SER A 297 23.47 -2.07 5.08
CA SER A 297 23.09 -2.74 3.85
C SER A 297 21.86 -2.05 3.28
N HIS A 298 21.68 -2.07 1.97
CA HIS A 298 20.52 -1.46 1.32
C HIS A 298 20.07 -2.28 0.11
N MET A 299 18.78 -2.17 -0.22
CA MET A 299 18.16 -2.75 -1.41
C MET A 299 16.96 -1.87 -1.80
N GLY A 300 17.07 -1.15 -2.91
CA GLY A 300 16.06 -0.16 -3.32
C GLY A 300 15.96 0.98 -2.31
N ALA A 301 14.73 1.32 -1.93
CA ALA A 301 14.48 2.25 -0.84
C ALA A 301 14.64 1.62 0.57
N VAL A 302 14.84 0.31 0.68
CA VAL A 302 14.99 -0.36 1.98
C VAL A 302 16.43 -0.25 2.47
N ASN A 303 16.62 0.35 3.63
CA ASN A 303 17.89 0.36 4.36
C ASN A 303 17.84 -0.59 5.55
N ALA A 304 18.97 -1.22 5.84
CA ALA A 304 19.20 -2.05 6.99
C ALA A 304 20.50 -1.62 7.71
N TYR A 305 20.46 -1.56 9.03
CA TYR A 305 21.63 -1.31 9.86
C TYR A 305 21.73 -2.35 10.96
N GLY A 306 22.90 -2.97 11.06
CA GLY A 306 23.17 -4.01 12.05
C GLY A 306 24.32 -3.63 12.99
N ARG A 307 24.15 -3.90 14.28
CA ARG A 307 25.20 -3.74 15.29
C ARG A 307 25.09 -4.80 16.39
N MET A 308 26.22 -5.07 17.04
CA MET A 308 26.26 -5.88 18.26
C MET A 308 26.25 -4.97 19.49
N THR A 309 25.41 -5.29 20.47
CA THR A 309 25.33 -4.56 21.76
C THR A 309 24.99 -5.55 22.86
N ASP A 310 25.84 -5.59 23.90
CA ASP A 310 25.72 -6.50 25.05
C ASP A 310 25.39 -7.97 24.68
N GLY A 311 26.15 -8.52 23.73
CA GLY A 311 25.96 -9.91 23.28
C GLY A 311 24.71 -10.16 22.42
N HIS A 312 23.95 -9.13 22.05
CA HIS A 312 22.80 -9.22 21.16
C HIS A 312 23.10 -8.57 19.81
N GLN A 313 22.55 -9.16 18.75
CA GLN A 313 22.48 -8.57 17.43
C GLN A 313 21.22 -7.69 17.37
N ILE A 314 21.41 -6.41 17.05
CA ILE A 314 20.35 -5.47 16.71
C ILE A 314 20.36 -5.31 15.20
N THR A 315 19.20 -5.48 14.57
CA THR A 315 19.02 -5.25 13.13
C THR A 315 17.83 -4.33 12.93
N VAL A 316 18.09 -3.14 12.40
CA VAL A 316 17.07 -2.12 12.11
C VAL A 316 16.85 -2.09 10.61
N VAL A 317 15.61 -2.26 10.14
CA VAL A 317 15.28 -2.32 8.70
C VAL A 317 14.04 -1.47 8.43
N GLY A 318 14.05 -0.69 7.35
CA GLY A 318 12.86 0.04 6.90
C GLY A 318 13.07 0.74 5.57
N GLU A 319 11.97 1.13 4.94
CA GLU A 319 11.96 2.01 3.77
C GLU A 319 12.12 3.46 4.23
N VAL A 320 13.31 3.78 4.73
CA VAL A 320 13.71 5.08 5.26
C VAL A 320 15.18 5.35 4.91
N PRO A 321 15.64 6.62 4.92
CA PRO A 321 17.06 6.93 4.76
C PRO A 321 17.96 6.18 5.75
N GLU A 322 19.22 5.95 5.36
CA GLU A 322 20.24 5.33 6.21
C GLU A 322 20.37 6.04 7.58
N ALA A 323 20.27 7.37 7.58
CA ALA A 323 20.33 8.18 8.80
C ALA A 323 19.27 7.77 9.84
N THR A 324 18.12 7.27 9.39
CA THR A 324 16.99 6.88 10.25
C THR A 324 17.23 5.53 10.89
N VAL A 325 17.63 4.52 10.12
CA VAL A 325 17.93 3.19 10.68
C VAL A 325 19.11 3.24 11.66
N ARG A 326 20.11 4.11 11.41
CA ARG A 326 21.19 4.38 12.36
C ARG A 326 20.68 5.08 13.62
N ALA A 327 19.95 6.19 13.49
CA ALA A 327 19.43 6.92 14.65
C ALA A 327 18.54 6.05 15.55
N VAL A 328 17.67 5.22 14.96
CA VAL A 328 16.83 4.27 15.70
C VAL A 328 17.68 3.20 16.40
N SER A 329 18.68 2.66 15.71
CA SER A 329 19.59 1.69 16.32
C SER A 329 20.37 2.30 17.49
N ASP A 330 20.87 3.52 17.31
CA ASP A 330 21.69 4.23 18.28
C ASP A 330 20.90 4.63 19.53
N ALA A 331 19.60 4.90 19.38
CA ALA A 331 18.69 5.15 20.49
C ALA A 331 18.38 3.92 21.35
N LEU A 332 18.72 2.71 20.89
CA LEU A 332 18.39 1.47 21.60
C LEU A 332 19.55 1.04 22.51
N HIS A 333 19.31 1.00 23.82
CA HIS A 333 20.33 0.67 24.82
C HIS A 333 19.92 -0.52 25.69
N TYR A 334 20.91 -1.31 26.10
CA TYR A 334 20.70 -2.38 27.06
C TYR A 334 20.84 -1.83 28.49
N ASP A 335 19.76 -1.89 29.28
CA ASP A 335 19.73 -1.63 30.71
C ASP A 335 19.83 -2.95 31.49
N SER A 336 21.04 -3.24 31.96
CA SER A 336 21.35 -4.40 32.80
C SER A 336 20.65 -4.38 34.16
N ALA A 337 20.14 -3.24 34.63
CA ALA A 337 19.52 -3.09 35.95
C ALA A 337 18.02 -3.44 35.97
N GLY A 338 17.36 -3.48 34.81
CA GLY A 338 15.97 -3.95 34.66
C GLY A 338 14.97 -3.27 35.60
N LYS A 339 15.06 -1.95 35.78
CA LYS A 339 14.11 -1.17 36.58
C LYS A 339 12.99 -0.58 35.73
#